data_AF-A0A2J6GYE8-F1
#
_entry.id   AF-A0A2J6GYE8-F1
#
_cell.length_a   1.000
_cell.length_b   1.000
_cell.length_c   1.000
_cell.angle_alpha   90.00
_cell.angle_beta   90.00
_cell.angle_gamma   90.00
#
_symmetry.space_group_name_H-M   'P 1'
#
loop_
_entity.id
_entity.type
_entity.pdbx_description
1 polymer ?
#
loop_
_entity_poly.entity_id
_entity_poly.type
_entity_poly.pdbx_seq_one_letter_code
_entity_poly.pdbx_strand_id
1 'polypeptide(L)'
;MALDEPNNWISLFLGFLLTALGILPMLNGIGVIPFGLPSFMSGFWGSIISLIVFAGVGAYLLIDSFFEDDAIFWITFVMSIIILLVGVLGILGNFGVLAIAVPQLALIYQLIFLIEGILLIIAAFAMN
;
A
#
# COMPACT_ATOMS: atom_id res chain seq x y z
N MET A 1 23.40 -13.20 0.01
CA MET A 1 23.12 -12.12 0.98
C MET A 1 21.68 -11.69 0.75
N ALA A 2 20.92 -11.31 1.77
CA ALA A 2 19.48 -11.01 1.66
C ALA A 2 19.09 -9.92 0.61
N LEU A 3 20.06 -9.25 0.00
CA LEU A 3 19.88 -8.21 -1.01
C LEU A 3 20.47 -8.56 -2.39
N ASP A 4 20.91 -9.81 -2.62
CA ASP A 4 21.52 -10.19 -3.90
C ASP A 4 20.48 -10.38 -5.03
N GLU A 5 19.21 -10.56 -4.69
CA GLU A 5 18.13 -10.72 -5.67
C GLU A 5 17.44 -9.38 -5.99
N PRO A 6 17.26 -9.02 -7.27
CA PRO A 6 16.63 -7.76 -7.67
C PRO A 6 15.21 -7.56 -7.10
N ASN A 7 14.47 -8.65 -6.88
CA ASN A 7 13.13 -8.62 -6.33
C ASN A 7 13.11 -8.16 -4.87
N ASN A 8 14.10 -8.55 -4.07
CA ASN A 8 14.21 -8.15 -2.66
C ASN A 8 14.42 -6.63 -2.52
N TRP A 9 15.17 -6.02 -3.44
CA TRP A 9 15.37 -4.56 -3.48
C TRP A 9 14.08 -3.80 -3.82
N ILE A 10 13.29 -4.33 -4.75
CA ILE A 10 12.01 -3.73 -5.15
C ILE A 10 11.00 -3.84 -4.01
N SER A 11 10.87 -5.00 -3.39
CA SER A 11 9.99 -5.24 -2.24
C SER A 11 10.37 -4.35 -1.05
N LEU A 12 11.66 -4.19 -0.77
CA LEU A 12 12.15 -3.29 0.29
C LEU A 12 11.82 -1.82 0.00
N PHE A 13 12.05 -1.36 -1.23
CA PHE A 13 11.73 0.01 -1.63
C PHE A 13 10.22 0.28 -1.58
N LEU A 14 9.40 -0.64 -2.10
CA LEU A 14 7.94 -0.54 -2.04
C LEU A 14 7.44 -0.57 -0.60
N GLY A 15 8.03 -1.40 0.26
CA GLY A 15 7.72 -1.46 1.68
C GLY A 15 7.97 -0.12 2.37
N PHE A 16 9.16 0.48 2.19
CA PHE A 16 9.46 1.80 2.74
C PHE A 16 8.52 2.89 2.20
N LEU A 17 8.21 2.84 0.90
CA LEU A 17 7.32 3.82 0.26
C LEU A 17 5.89 3.72 0.83
N LEU A 18 5.36 2.52 1.00
CA LEU A 18 4.05 2.28 1.60
C LEU A 18 4.00 2.70 3.07
N THR A 19 5.02 2.33 3.85
CA THR A 19 5.12 2.75 5.25
C THR A 19 5.18 4.26 5.36
N ALA A 20 5.94 4.94 4.51
CA ALA A 20 6.00 6.40 4.48
C ALA A 20 4.65 7.02 4.08
N LEU A 21 3.97 6.45 3.08
CA LEU A 21 2.64 6.90 2.64
C LEU A 21 1.53 6.62 3.67
N GLY A 22 1.69 5.66 4.57
CA GLY A 22 0.79 5.44 5.71
C GLY A 22 1.08 6.37 6.88
N ILE A 23 2.35 6.43 7.31
CA ILE A 23 2.79 7.18 8.49
C ILE A 23 2.70 8.69 8.31
N LEU A 24 3.16 9.23 7.17
CA LEU A 24 3.24 10.68 6.97
C LEU A 24 1.87 11.37 7.05
N PRO A 25 0.80 10.86 6.40
CA PRO A 25 -0.54 11.40 6.57
C PRO A 25 -1.09 11.26 7.98
N MET A 26 -0.82 10.13 8.67
CA MET A 26 -1.26 9.95 10.07
C MET A 26 -0.60 10.96 10.99
N LEU A 27 0.73 11.12 10.90
CA LEU A 27 1.48 12.05 11.73
C LEU A 27 1.13 13.51 11.44
N ASN A 28 0.83 13.86 10.18
CA ASN A 28 0.32 15.18 9.83
C ASN A 28 -1.11 15.40 10.37
N GLY A 29 -1.99 14.39 10.29
CA GLY A 29 -3.35 14.46 10.82
C GLY A 29 -3.43 14.60 12.34
N ILE A 30 -2.42 14.10 13.07
CA ILE A 30 -2.31 14.23 14.54
C ILE A 30 -1.56 15.54 14.93
N GLY A 31 -1.08 16.31 13.95
CA GLY A 31 -0.36 17.57 14.19
C GLY A 31 1.05 17.39 14.75
N VAL A 32 1.62 16.18 14.68
CA VAL A 32 3.02 15.90 15.08
C VAL A 32 3.99 16.54 14.08
N ILE A 33 3.57 16.65 12.82
CA ILE A 33 4.37 17.19 11.74
C ILE A 33 3.85 18.60 11.36
N PRO A 34 4.67 19.65 11.51
CA PRO A 34 4.27 21.03 11.22
C PRO A 34 4.38 21.42 9.73
N PHE A 35 4.97 20.57 8.88
CA PHE A 35 5.04 20.85 7.44
C PHE A 35 3.77 20.39 6.72
N GLY A 36 3.26 21.22 5.81
CA GLY A 36 2.16 20.86 4.93
C GLY A 36 2.58 19.71 4.01
N LEU A 37 1.74 18.68 3.92
CA LEU A 37 1.96 17.62 2.95
C LEU A 37 1.88 18.21 1.53
N PRO A 38 2.77 17.80 0.62
CA PRO A 38 2.71 18.20 -0.77
C PRO A 38 1.30 18.04 -1.35
N SER A 39 0.89 18.90 -2.28
CA SER A 39 -0.45 18.86 -2.88
C SER A 39 -0.78 17.54 -3.59
N PHE A 40 0.24 16.78 -3.99
CA PHE A 40 0.09 15.42 -4.51
C PHE A 40 -0.20 14.37 -3.43
N MET A 41 -0.20 14.72 -2.14
CA MET A 41 -0.60 13.86 -1.03
C MET A 41 -1.92 14.31 -0.39
N SER A 42 -2.32 15.56 -0.58
CA SER A 42 -3.50 16.18 0.06
C SER A 42 -4.61 16.59 -0.92
N GLY A 43 -4.36 16.58 -2.24
CA GLY A 43 -5.34 16.93 -3.27
C GLY A 43 -6.04 15.72 -3.91
N PHE A 44 -7.07 16.00 -4.72
CA PHE A 44 -7.80 15.00 -5.51
C PHE A 44 -6.89 14.14 -6.39
N TRP A 45 -5.91 14.77 -7.05
CA TRP A 45 -4.91 14.03 -7.82
C TRP A 45 -4.00 13.19 -6.93
N GLY A 46 -3.77 13.62 -5.70
CA GLY A 46 -2.99 12.87 -4.73
C GLY A 46 -3.70 11.63 -4.21
N SER A 47 -5.01 11.72 -3.95
CA SER A 47 -5.81 10.55 -3.59
C SER A 47 -5.88 9.54 -4.74
N ILE A 48 -5.98 10.00 -5.99
CA ILE A 48 -5.94 9.11 -7.17
C ILE A 48 -4.57 8.46 -7.33
N ILE A 49 -3.48 9.21 -7.24
CA ILE A 49 -2.11 8.66 -7.35
C ILE A 49 -1.85 7.67 -6.22
N SER A 50 -2.23 7.99 -4.98
CA SER A 50 -2.07 7.07 -3.85
C SER A 50 -2.89 5.79 -4.06
N LEU A 51 -4.10 5.88 -4.60
CA LEU A 51 -4.94 4.71 -4.91
C LEU A 51 -4.38 3.88 -6.07
N ILE A 52 -3.79 4.51 -7.11
CA ILE A 52 -3.11 3.81 -8.20
C ILE A 52 -1.89 3.07 -7.68
N VAL A 53 -1.08 3.71 -6.84
CA VAL A 53 0.06 3.06 -6.17
C VAL A 53 -0.44 1.91 -5.30
N PHE A 54 -1.56 2.08 -4.59
CA PHE A 54 -2.16 1.02 -3.77
C PHE A 54 -2.63 -0.18 -4.60
N ALA A 55 -3.32 0.06 -5.71
CA ALA A 55 -3.75 -0.99 -6.62
C ALA A 55 -2.54 -1.69 -7.28
N GLY A 56 -1.50 -0.93 -7.65
CA GLY A 56 -0.27 -1.46 -8.22
C GLY A 56 0.52 -2.33 -7.24
N VAL A 57 0.61 -1.90 -5.98
CA VAL A 57 1.21 -2.69 -4.90
C VAL A 57 0.39 -3.95 -4.62
N GLY A 58 -0.95 -3.84 -4.55
CA GLY A 58 -1.82 -5.00 -4.40
C GLY A 58 -1.63 -6.01 -5.54
N ALA A 59 -1.47 -5.53 -6.78
CA ALA A 59 -1.20 -6.39 -7.93
C ALA A 59 0.19 -7.04 -7.86
N TYR A 60 1.21 -6.29 -7.43
CA TYR A 60 2.56 -6.81 -7.24
C TYR A 60 2.59 -7.88 -6.14
N LEU A 61 2.01 -7.60 -4.98
CA LEU A 61 1.88 -8.57 -3.87
C LEU A 61 1.07 -9.80 -4.28
N LEU A 62 0.07 -9.63 -5.13
CA LEU A 62 -0.70 -10.75 -5.64
C LEU A 62 0.18 -11.66 -6.51
N ILE A 63 1.01 -11.09 -7.38
CA ILE A 63 2.00 -11.86 -8.16
C ILE A 63 3.01 -12.52 -7.24
N ASP A 64 3.55 -11.79 -6.26
CA ASP A 64 4.58 -12.26 -5.32
C ASP A 64 4.06 -13.40 -4.44
N SER A 65 2.78 -13.32 -4.03
CA SER A 65 2.15 -14.38 -3.24
C SER A 65 2.21 -15.74 -3.93
N PHE A 66 2.13 -15.82 -5.27
CA PHE A 66 2.26 -17.08 -6.01
C PHE A 66 3.66 -17.70 -5.99
N PHE A 67 4.68 -16.97 -5.52
CA PHE A 67 6.05 -17.44 -5.39
C PHE A 67 6.45 -17.73 -3.92
N GLU A 68 5.56 -17.50 -2.96
CA GLU A 68 5.81 -17.76 -1.53
C GLU A 68 5.51 -19.21 -1.12
N ASP A 69 6.15 -19.65 -0.03
CA ASP A 69 5.89 -20.95 0.63
C ASP A 69 4.46 -21.04 1.18
N ASP A 70 3.89 -22.25 1.21
CA ASP A 70 2.48 -22.55 1.52
C ASP A 70 1.95 -21.90 2.82
N ALA A 71 2.81 -21.67 3.81
CA ALA A 71 2.43 -21.10 5.11
C ALA A 71 2.16 -19.58 5.05
N ILE A 72 2.86 -18.86 4.18
CA ILE A 72 2.76 -17.39 4.05
C ILE A 72 1.88 -17.02 2.85
N PHE A 73 1.86 -17.89 1.82
CA PHE A 73 1.04 -17.78 0.61
C PHE A 73 -0.37 -17.28 0.90
N TRP A 74 -1.11 -17.96 1.79
CA TRP A 74 -2.52 -17.64 2.03
C TRP A 74 -2.73 -16.27 2.68
N ILE A 75 -1.78 -15.83 3.50
CA ILE A 75 -1.86 -14.53 4.17
C ILE A 75 -1.62 -13.43 3.13
N THR A 76 -0.53 -13.52 2.37
CA THR A 76 -0.15 -12.53 1.35
C THR A 76 -1.16 -12.50 0.20
N PHE A 77 -1.68 -13.66 -0.21
CA PHE A 77 -2.70 -13.76 -1.27
C PHE A 77 -4.03 -13.11 -0.85
N VAL A 78 -4.54 -13.42 0.35
CA VAL A 78 -5.80 -12.83 0.83
C VAL A 78 -5.65 -11.32 1.04
N MET A 79 -4.53 -10.89 1.63
CA MET A 79 -4.26 -9.47 1.86
C MET A 79 -4.08 -8.69 0.55
N SER A 80 -3.33 -9.23 -0.41
CA SER A 80 -3.13 -8.60 -1.73
C SER A 80 -4.44 -8.43 -2.49
N ILE A 81 -5.35 -9.40 -2.43
CA ILE A 81 -6.70 -9.28 -3.00
C ILE A 81 -7.49 -8.16 -2.32
N ILE A 82 -7.46 -8.06 -1.00
CA ILE A 82 -8.17 -7.01 -0.25
C ILE A 82 -7.63 -5.63 -0.66
N ILE A 83 -6.32 -5.47 -0.74
CA ILE A 83 -5.63 -4.23 -1.11
C ILE A 83 -5.97 -3.84 -2.55
N LEU A 84 -5.88 -4.80 -3.47
CA LEU A 84 -6.20 -4.59 -4.87
C LEU A 84 -7.67 -4.19 -5.05
N LEU A 85 -8.60 -4.88 -4.38
CA LEU A 85 -10.01 -4.53 -4.41
C LEU A 85 -10.26 -3.14 -3.83
N VAL A 86 -9.66 -2.81 -2.70
CA VAL A 86 -9.77 -1.49 -2.09
C VAL A 86 -9.24 -0.39 -3.02
N GLY A 87 -8.07 -0.60 -3.63
CA GLY A 87 -7.46 0.37 -4.55
C GLY A 87 -8.31 0.55 -5.81
N VAL A 88 -8.70 -0.55 -6.44
CA VAL A 88 -9.52 -0.55 -7.66
C VAL A 88 -10.91 0.03 -7.41
N LEU A 89 -11.59 -0.36 -6.33
CA LEU A 89 -12.90 0.21 -5.97
C LEU A 89 -12.79 1.70 -5.61
N GLY A 90 -11.72 2.10 -4.92
CA GLY A 90 -11.44 3.50 -4.64
C GLY A 90 -11.23 4.32 -5.90
N ILE A 91 -10.52 3.79 -6.91
CA ILE A 91 -10.35 4.42 -8.22
C ILE A 91 -11.71 4.53 -8.92
N LEU A 92 -12.43 3.42 -9.07
CA LEU A 92 -13.73 3.37 -9.77
C LEU A 92 -14.79 4.28 -9.12
N GLY A 93 -14.77 4.44 -7.80
CA GLY A 93 -15.61 5.38 -7.06
C GLY A 93 -15.24 6.85 -7.33
N ASN A 94 -13.94 7.20 -7.36
CA ASN A 94 -13.49 8.56 -7.68
C ASN A 94 -13.81 8.98 -9.13
N PHE A 95 -13.81 8.02 -10.07
CA PHE A 95 -14.17 8.26 -11.46
C PHE A 95 -15.69 8.21 -11.72
N GLY A 96 -16.52 8.01 -10.68
CA GLY A 96 -17.97 7.97 -10.79
C GLY A 96 -18.52 6.77 -11.58
N VAL A 97 -17.69 5.73 -11.79
CA VAL A 97 -18.09 4.50 -12.49
C VAL A 97 -18.97 3.62 -11.59
N LEU A 98 -18.73 3.67 -10.28
CA LEU A 98 -19.55 3.02 -9.27
C LEU A 98 -20.28 4.08 -8.43
N ALA A 99 -21.59 3.92 -8.26
CA ALA A 99 -22.39 4.73 -7.33
C ALA A 99 -22.09 4.42 -5.84
N ILE A 100 -21.15 3.51 -5.59
CA ILE A 100 -20.64 3.17 -4.26
C ILE A 100 -19.51 4.15 -3.96
N ALA A 101 -19.84 5.22 -3.24
CA ALA A 101 -18.84 6.00 -2.55
C ALA A 101 -18.30 5.15 -1.40
N VAL A 102 -17.18 4.46 -1.62
CA VAL A 102 -16.45 3.84 -0.50
C VAL A 102 -16.08 4.99 0.43
N PRO A 103 -16.57 5.01 1.69
CA PRO A 103 -16.19 6.06 2.61
C PRO A 103 -14.67 6.03 2.71
N GLN A 104 -14.02 7.13 2.34
CA GLN A 104 -12.58 7.28 2.49
C GLN A 104 -12.28 7.37 3.98
N LEU A 105 -12.25 6.22 4.65
CA LEU A 105 -11.77 6.05 6.00
C LEU A 105 -10.26 6.20 5.94
N ALA A 106 -9.81 7.45 5.82
CA ALA A 106 -8.41 7.82 5.61
C ALA A 106 -7.49 7.10 6.62
N LEU A 107 -7.96 6.97 7.87
CA LEU A 107 -7.24 6.28 8.94
C LEU A 107 -7.11 4.76 8.69
N ILE A 108 -8.16 4.09 8.21
CA ILE A 108 -8.09 2.65 7.89
C ILE A 108 -7.15 2.41 6.72
N TYR A 109 -7.18 3.23 5.68
CA TYR A 109 -6.23 3.10 4.59
C TYR A 109 -4.80 3.32 5.07
N GLN A 110 -4.55 4.37 5.84
CA GLN A 110 -3.22 4.65 6.38
C GLN A 110 -2.69 3.51 7.27
N LEU A 111 -3.57 2.87 8.05
CA LEU A 111 -3.21 1.67 8.83
C LEU A 111 -2.88 0.48 7.92
N ILE A 112 -3.64 0.24 6.85
CA ILE A 112 -3.32 -0.83 5.89
C ILE A 112 -1.99 -0.54 5.20
N PHE A 113 -1.74 0.70 4.75
CA PHE A 113 -0.47 1.14 4.18
C PHE A 113 0.72 0.92 5.14
N LEU A 114 0.52 1.23 6.42
CA LEU A 114 1.52 1.01 7.47
C LEU A 114 1.84 -0.47 7.63
N ILE A 115 0.82 -1.29 7.89
CA ILE A 115 0.97 -2.73 8.16
C ILE A 115 1.61 -3.41 6.96
N GLU A 116 1.17 -3.08 5.75
CA GLU A 116 1.69 -3.73 4.55
C GLU A 116 3.09 -3.28 4.19
N GLY A 117 3.39 -1.99 4.35
CA GLY A 117 4.76 -1.53 4.19
C GLY A 117 5.72 -2.26 5.13
N ILE A 118 5.28 -2.52 6.37
CA ILE A 118 6.04 -3.30 7.35
C ILE A 118 6.15 -4.77 6.92
N LEU A 119 5.05 -5.39 6.49
CA LEU A 119 5.06 -6.78 6.02
C LEU A 119 5.95 -6.97 4.79
N LEU A 120 5.94 -6.04 3.83
CA LEU A 120 6.81 -6.05 2.66
C LEU A 120 8.30 -5.89 3.03
N ILE A 121 8.59 -5.02 4.00
CA ILE A 121 9.96 -4.89 4.53
C ILE A 121 10.39 -6.22 5.15
N ILE A 122 9.53 -6.85 5.96
CA ILE A 122 9.83 -8.15 6.59
C ILE A 122 10.01 -9.23 5.52
N ALA A 123 9.12 -9.31 4.52
CA ALA A 123 9.19 -10.26 3.41
C ALA A 123 10.49 -10.11 2.63
N ALA A 124 10.92 -8.87 2.33
CA ALA A 124 12.18 -8.60 1.65
C ALA A 124 13.44 -9.10 2.40
N PHE A 125 13.36 -9.26 3.73
CA PHE A 125 14.44 -9.86 4.54
C PHE A 125 14.21 -11.35 4.83
N ALA A 126 12.97 -11.84 4.73
CA ALA A 126 12.58 -13.22 4.98
C ALA A 126 12.74 -14.13 3.75
N MET A 127 12.66 -13.57 2.54
CA MET A 127 13.04 -14.23 1.29
C MET A 127 14.58 -14.38 1.23
N ASN A 128 15.10 -15.43 1.89
CA ASN A 128 16.49 -15.90 1.83
C ASN A 128 16.55 -17.36 1.43
#